data_AF-A0A850DFT1-F1
#
_entry.id   AF-A0A850DFT1-F1
#
_cell.length_a   1.000
_cell.length_b   1.000
_cell.length_c   1.000
_cell.angle_alpha   90.00
_cell.angle_beta   90.00
_cell.angle_gamma   90.00
#
_symmetry.space_group_name_H-M   'P 1'
#
loop_
_entity.id
_entity.type
_entity.pdbx_description
1 polymer ?
#
loop_
_entity_poly.entity_id
_entity_poly.type
_entity_poly.pdbx_seq_one_letter_code
_entity_poly.pdbx_strand_id
1 'polypeptide(L)'
;MRRVLLMVSAFNGLSQRAALALQAAGHSVRTAVVADGADMAHAVAPRDFDVIICPFLKAKIPAEIYRRWPTVIVHPGPVGDRGPSSLDWAITDDEPVWGVTALAAVEDMDAGPIWASRTFPMPQRLRKSAVYNGPVADAAVDCVLEVAAKAASQVFAPLPPELAPRPVAHARLRPTMGQQDRGFSWDADAHAIVRRIRAADGFPGVLADLAGRRLYLYDAHPDSAVAAAPGTIVARHHHAVRIACGTGSIWIGYLRAKAGDGPACKGPAVEVLAATGIDVSAIPAVPDGAYREISYERSGHVATVTFDFYNGAMSTAQCRRLADMLRHAAQQDTRVLVLRGSVAGPYFSNGIHLGAIELADNPAAEAWANIKAINEVCRELLLCDTQLTVAAFTGNAGAGGVMLPLGADVVAARSGVVLNPHYATMGLYGSELHTFTLPRRVGAATARRLTADCLPIGAAEARDIGLVDRLGPRENFDAWLDDLTAEYSDDRRWTALLDAKRARLAAAFAEKPLDAYELAELGEMATDIFDDRRDFAAKRRDFMDKHGSKKVLTAQS
;
A
#
# COMPACT_ATOMS: atom_id res chain seq x y z
N MET A 1 -19.22 3.48 24.38
CA MET A 1 -19.63 3.32 22.97
C MET A 1 -20.11 4.67 22.43
N ARG A 2 -19.60 5.11 21.27
CA ARG A 2 -20.02 6.35 20.59
C ARG A 2 -20.37 6.05 19.14
N ARG A 3 -21.23 6.88 18.55
CA ARG A 3 -21.56 6.85 17.13
C ARG A 3 -20.68 7.87 16.40
N VAL A 4 -19.81 7.39 15.52
CA VAL A 4 -18.85 8.21 14.79
C VAL A 4 -19.25 8.28 13.31
N LEU A 5 -19.33 9.50 12.78
CA LEU A 5 -19.38 9.72 11.33
C LEU A 5 -17.96 10.00 10.83
N LEU A 6 -17.41 9.08 10.05
CA LEU A 6 -16.17 9.30 9.30
C LEU A 6 -16.49 9.97 7.96
N MET A 7 -16.14 11.25 7.79
CA MET A 7 -16.26 11.94 6.51
C MET A 7 -14.92 11.96 5.80
N VAL A 8 -14.86 11.39 4.61
CA VAL A 8 -13.60 11.20 3.88
C VAL A 8 -13.73 11.54 2.41
N SER A 9 -12.69 12.09 1.80
CA SER A 9 -12.70 12.32 0.33
C SER A 9 -12.49 11.04 -0.48
N ALA A 10 -11.95 10.00 0.14
CA ALA A 10 -11.87 8.66 -0.42
C ALA A 10 -11.73 7.65 0.72
N PHE A 11 -12.28 6.45 0.55
CA PHE A 11 -12.11 5.35 1.51
C PHE A 11 -10.75 4.65 1.31
N ASN A 12 -9.68 5.44 1.48
CA ASN A 12 -8.28 5.05 1.31
C ASN A 12 -7.73 4.28 2.53
N GLY A 13 -6.46 3.88 2.46
CA GLY A 13 -5.79 3.12 3.53
C GLY A 13 -5.93 3.74 4.93
N LEU A 14 -5.74 5.06 5.08
CA LEU A 14 -5.92 5.72 6.38
C LEU A 14 -7.38 5.66 6.87
N SER A 15 -8.33 5.94 5.98
CA SER A 15 -9.76 5.95 6.32
C SER A 15 -10.25 4.55 6.71
N GLN A 16 -9.80 3.51 6.01
CA GLN A 16 -10.09 2.12 6.35
C GLN A 16 -9.51 1.75 7.72
N ARG A 17 -8.23 2.10 7.97
CA ARG A 17 -7.57 1.87 9.27
C ARG A 17 -8.31 2.55 10.41
N ALA A 18 -8.72 3.81 10.22
CA ALA A 18 -9.48 4.57 11.22
C ALA A 18 -10.84 3.92 11.52
N ALA A 19 -11.59 3.51 10.49
CA ALA A 19 -12.87 2.84 10.64
C ALA A 19 -12.73 1.52 11.42
N LEU A 20 -11.80 0.66 11.01
CA LEU A 20 -11.54 -0.63 11.64
C LEU A 20 -11.07 -0.47 13.09
N ALA A 21 -10.20 0.49 13.38
CA ALA A 21 -9.72 0.76 14.73
C ALA A 21 -10.86 1.22 15.66
N LEU A 22 -11.72 2.13 15.19
CA LEU A 22 -12.88 2.60 15.95
C LEU A 22 -13.87 1.45 16.21
N GLN A 23 -14.14 0.61 15.21
CA GLN A 23 -15.01 -0.57 15.36
C GLN A 23 -14.42 -1.56 16.38
N ALA A 24 -13.12 -1.85 16.30
CA ALA A 24 -12.43 -2.72 17.26
C ALA A 24 -12.45 -2.15 18.69
N ALA A 25 -12.45 -0.83 18.85
CA ALA A 25 -12.64 -0.16 20.13
C ALA A 25 -14.11 -0.09 20.62
N GLY A 26 -15.04 -0.73 19.90
CA GLY A 26 -16.45 -0.83 20.28
C GLY A 26 -17.29 0.41 19.95
N HIS A 27 -16.86 1.23 18.99
CA HIS A 27 -17.66 2.34 18.46
C HIS A 27 -18.52 1.91 17.27
N SER A 28 -19.68 2.55 17.12
CA SER A 28 -20.51 2.43 15.91
C SER A 28 -19.99 3.42 14.89
N VAL A 29 -19.58 2.96 13.71
CA VAL A 29 -18.93 3.81 12.70
C VAL A 29 -19.72 3.78 11.40
N ARG A 30 -20.16 4.96 10.95
CA ARG A 30 -20.67 5.16 9.60
C ARG A 30 -19.64 5.96 8.80
N THR A 31 -19.24 5.46 7.64
CA THR A 31 -18.31 6.16 6.75
C THR A 31 -19.09 6.79 5.60
N ALA A 32 -18.80 8.06 5.29
CA ALA A 32 -19.35 8.78 4.17
C ALA A 32 -18.21 9.30 3.27
N VAL A 33 -18.21 8.88 2.01
CA VAL A 33 -17.31 9.43 0.99
C VAL A 33 -17.94 10.69 0.43
N VAL A 34 -17.27 11.83 0.59
CA VAL A 34 -17.80 13.17 0.25
C VAL A 34 -16.86 13.92 -0.69
N ALA A 35 -17.41 14.49 -1.77
CA ALA A 35 -16.64 15.29 -2.73
C ALA A 35 -16.77 16.80 -2.48
N ASP A 36 -17.92 17.24 -1.97
CA ASP A 36 -18.25 18.66 -1.77
C ASP A 36 -19.17 18.88 -0.56
N GLY A 37 -19.60 20.14 -0.35
CA GLY A 37 -20.48 20.50 0.76
C GLY A 37 -21.88 19.90 0.69
N ALA A 38 -22.40 19.60 -0.50
CA ALA A 38 -23.71 18.98 -0.66
C ALA A 38 -23.67 17.51 -0.22
N ASP A 39 -22.61 16.79 -0.60
CA ASP A 39 -22.38 15.42 -0.10
C ASP A 39 -22.23 15.41 1.43
N MET A 40 -21.53 16.40 2.01
CA MET A 40 -21.40 16.52 3.47
C MET A 40 -22.74 16.80 4.15
N ALA A 41 -23.58 17.68 3.58
CA ALA A 41 -24.91 17.96 4.09
C ALA A 41 -25.81 16.71 4.08
N HIS A 42 -25.71 15.90 3.02
CA HIS A 42 -26.39 14.62 2.94
C HIS A 42 -25.87 13.63 4.00
N ALA A 43 -24.55 13.57 4.19
CA ALA A 43 -23.92 12.68 5.16
C ALA A 43 -24.34 12.96 6.61
N VAL A 44 -24.63 14.22 6.96
CA VAL A 44 -25.05 14.61 8.31
C VAL A 44 -26.57 14.59 8.52
N ALA A 45 -27.36 14.48 7.45
CA ALA A 45 -28.82 14.53 7.50
C ALA A 45 -29.46 13.50 8.46
N PRO A 46 -28.97 12.24 8.58
CA PRO A 46 -29.56 11.24 9.48
C PRO A 46 -29.39 11.56 10.98
N ARG A 47 -28.42 12.40 11.37
CA ARG A 47 -28.11 12.76 12.77
C ARG A 47 -27.91 11.54 13.70
N ASP A 48 -27.40 10.46 13.15
CA ASP A 48 -27.13 9.18 13.80
C ASP A 48 -25.71 9.10 14.40
N PHE A 49 -25.08 10.25 14.68
CA PHE A 49 -23.71 10.36 15.16
C PHE A 49 -23.58 11.34 16.34
N ASP A 50 -22.52 11.16 17.14
CA ASP A 50 -22.17 12.02 18.27
C ASP A 50 -21.00 12.95 17.92
N VAL A 51 -20.11 12.52 17.03
CA VAL A 51 -18.91 13.26 16.58
C VAL A 51 -18.63 12.96 15.12
N ILE A 52 -18.14 13.96 14.39
CA ILE A 52 -17.65 13.83 13.03
C ILE A 52 -16.12 13.86 13.05
N ILE A 53 -15.49 12.86 12.43
CA ILE A 53 -14.03 12.78 12.33
C ILE A 53 -13.64 12.69 10.85
N CYS A 54 -12.71 13.55 10.42
CA CYS A 54 -12.27 13.70 9.05
C CYS A 54 -10.78 13.31 8.94
N PRO A 55 -10.45 12.01 8.81
CA PRO A 55 -9.06 11.55 8.73
C PRO A 55 -8.39 11.90 7.38
N PHE A 56 -9.18 12.11 6.33
CA PHE A 56 -8.68 12.52 5.02
C PHE A 56 -9.77 13.29 4.26
N LEU A 57 -9.63 14.61 4.17
CA LEU A 57 -10.60 15.47 3.50
C LEU A 57 -9.91 16.54 2.64
N LYS A 58 -10.34 16.69 1.40
CA LYS A 58 -9.84 17.71 0.46
C LYS A 58 -10.73 18.94 0.37
N ALA A 59 -12.04 18.75 0.53
CA ALA A 59 -13.03 19.82 0.43
C ALA A 59 -13.17 20.56 1.77
N LYS A 60 -13.41 21.87 1.70
CA LYS A 60 -13.71 22.68 2.89
C LYS A 60 -15.07 22.26 3.48
N ILE A 61 -15.12 22.11 4.79
CA ILE A 61 -16.34 21.78 5.52
C ILE A 61 -17.23 23.04 5.63
N PRO A 62 -18.52 22.99 5.23
CA PRO A 62 -19.44 24.11 5.41
C PRO A 62 -19.61 24.53 6.87
N ALA A 63 -19.77 25.83 7.10
CA ALA A 63 -19.85 26.41 8.44
C ALA A 63 -21.04 25.91 9.25
N GLU A 64 -22.16 25.64 8.59
CA GLU A 64 -23.35 25.06 9.22
C GLU A 64 -23.10 23.68 9.84
N ILE A 65 -22.09 22.94 9.38
CA ILE A 65 -21.76 21.62 9.91
C ILE A 65 -20.92 21.77 11.18
N TYR A 66 -19.75 22.40 11.09
CA TYR A 66 -18.83 22.45 12.24
C TYR A 66 -19.29 23.38 13.37
N ARG A 67 -20.19 24.35 13.08
CA ARG A 67 -20.84 25.16 14.14
C ARG A 67 -21.91 24.37 14.90
N ARG A 68 -22.44 23.30 14.31
CA ARG A 68 -23.55 22.52 14.89
C ARG A 68 -23.10 21.23 15.55
N TRP A 69 -22.10 20.56 14.98
CA TRP A 69 -21.63 19.27 15.47
C TRP A 69 -20.12 19.31 15.72
N PRO A 70 -19.62 18.66 16.80
CA PRO A 70 -18.20 18.46 16.99
C PRO A 70 -17.59 17.79 15.75
N THR A 71 -16.75 18.55 15.05
CA THR A 71 -16.15 18.13 13.77
C THR A 71 -14.65 18.27 13.90
N VAL A 72 -13.93 17.15 13.77
CA VAL A 72 -12.49 17.08 14.01
C VAL A 72 -11.78 16.67 12.74
N ILE A 73 -10.79 17.46 12.32
CA ILE A 73 -9.94 17.23 11.15
C ILE A 73 -8.62 16.62 11.65
N VAL A 74 -8.14 15.58 10.98
CA VAL A 74 -6.80 15.03 11.22
C VAL A 74 -5.84 15.63 10.22
N HIS A 75 -4.97 16.51 10.72
CA HIS A 75 -3.93 17.18 9.95
C HIS A 75 -2.61 16.40 10.02
N PRO A 76 -1.97 16.04 8.89
CA PRO A 76 -0.69 15.33 8.86
C PRO A 76 0.51 16.26 9.16
N GLY A 77 0.39 17.06 10.22
CA GLY A 77 1.42 17.96 10.73
C GLY A 77 1.33 18.11 12.26
N PRO A 78 2.46 18.45 12.92
CA PRO A 78 2.50 18.71 14.36
C PRO A 78 1.74 20.00 14.71
N VAL A 79 1.49 20.21 16.02
CA VAL A 79 0.79 21.40 16.51
C VAL A 79 1.48 22.68 16.02
N GLY A 80 0.72 23.55 15.34
CA GLY A 80 1.19 24.81 14.75
C GLY A 80 1.52 24.73 13.27
N ASP A 81 1.68 23.53 12.71
CA ASP A 81 1.83 23.32 11.27
C ASP A 81 0.46 23.42 10.59
N ARG A 82 0.41 24.09 9.43
CA ARG A 82 -0.83 24.32 8.68
C ARG A 82 -0.57 24.28 7.18
N GLY A 83 -1.57 23.82 6.42
CA GLY A 83 -1.59 23.93 4.96
C GLY A 83 -1.57 22.58 4.24
N PRO A 84 -1.82 22.58 2.92
CA PRO A 84 -2.16 21.36 2.17
C PRO A 84 -0.96 20.52 1.73
N SER A 85 0.27 20.97 1.98
CA SER A 85 1.52 20.33 1.52
C SER A 85 2.50 20.08 2.68
N SER A 86 2.01 19.94 3.90
CA SER A 86 2.80 19.79 5.12
C SER A 86 3.86 18.70 5.05
N LEU A 87 3.47 17.48 4.63
CA LEU A 87 4.40 16.36 4.55
C LEU A 87 5.43 16.51 3.40
N ASP A 88 5.02 17.15 2.30
CA ASP A 88 5.92 17.47 1.18
C ASP A 88 7.04 18.41 1.63
N TRP A 89 6.69 19.47 2.37
CA TRP A 89 7.66 20.38 2.96
C TRP A 89 8.52 19.70 4.02
N ALA A 90 7.92 18.90 4.90
CA ALA A 90 8.68 18.25 5.97
C ALA A 90 9.78 17.32 5.43
N ILE A 91 9.50 16.57 4.36
CA ILE A 91 10.50 15.72 3.70
C ILE A 91 11.51 16.57 2.92
N THR A 92 11.09 17.67 2.30
CA THR A 92 11.99 18.56 1.54
C THR A 92 12.98 19.29 2.44
N ASP A 93 12.49 19.77 3.59
CA ASP A 93 13.22 20.53 4.61
C ASP A 93 14.04 19.61 5.55
N ASP A 94 13.98 18.29 5.35
CA ASP A 94 14.73 17.28 6.13
C ASP A 94 14.39 17.30 7.63
N GLU A 95 13.13 17.58 7.97
CA GLU A 95 12.71 17.75 9.36
C GLU A 95 12.99 16.47 10.17
N PRO A 96 13.69 16.54 11.32
CA PRO A 96 14.09 15.33 12.07
C PRO A 96 12.94 14.69 12.85
N VAL A 97 11.92 15.48 13.18
CA VAL A 97 10.73 15.08 13.94
C VAL A 97 9.51 15.68 13.26
N TRP A 98 8.46 14.89 13.15
CA TRP A 98 7.18 15.34 12.62
C TRP A 98 6.02 14.93 13.54
N GLY A 99 4.79 15.13 13.09
CA GLY A 99 3.63 14.75 13.87
C GLY A 99 2.31 14.79 13.12
N VAL A 100 1.25 14.49 13.86
CA VAL A 100 -0.15 14.56 13.45
C VAL A 100 -0.93 15.31 14.52
N THR A 101 -1.92 16.09 14.09
CA THR A 101 -2.77 16.87 14.97
C THR A 101 -4.23 16.65 14.61
N ALA A 102 -5.04 16.24 15.57
CA ALA A 102 -6.49 16.26 15.47
C ALA A 102 -7.01 17.59 16.03
N LEU A 103 -7.64 18.40 15.19
CA LEU A 103 -8.07 19.76 15.50
C LEU A 103 -9.54 19.97 15.13
N ALA A 104 -10.24 20.84 15.87
CA ALA A 104 -11.61 21.19 15.56
C ALA A 104 -11.68 21.96 14.24
N ALA A 105 -12.69 21.70 13.42
CA ALA A 105 -12.95 22.47 12.21
C ALA A 105 -13.39 23.90 12.60
N VAL A 106 -12.71 24.89 12.03
CA VAL A 106 -13.02 26.32 12.14
C VAL A 106 -12.95 26.95 10.75
N GLU A 107 -13.21 28.26 10.64
CA GLU A 107 -13.20 28.95 9.36
C GLU A 107 -11.82 28.98 8.69
N ASP A 108 -10.79 29.20 9.52
CA ASP A 108 -9.38 29.20 9.14
C ASP A 108 -8.83 27.77 9.04
N MET A 109 -8.08 27.50 7.97
CA MET A 109 -7.49 26.18 7.71
C MET A 109 -6.50 25.79 8.82
N ASP A 110 -6.69 24.59 9.38
CA ASP A 110 -5.82 23.96 10.38
C ASP A 110 -5.52 24.84 11.62
N ALA A 111 -6.45 25.74 11.97
CA ALA A 111 -6.26 26.72 13.04
C ALA A 111 -7.16 26.49 14.27
N GLY A 112 -7.94 25.42 14.29
CA GLY A 112 -8.90 25.17 15.36
C GLY A 112 -8.28 24.57 16.64
N PRO A 113 -9.03 24.59 17.76
CA PRO A 113 -8.63 23.95 19.02
C PRO A 113 -8.19 22.49 18.88
N ILE A 114 -7.15 22.12 19.62
CA ILE A 114 -6.48 20.82 19.53
C ILE A 114 -7.20 19.79 20.40
N TRP A 115 -7.60 18.69 19.78
CA TRP A 115 -8.20 17.53 20.44
C TRP A 115 -7.15 16.52 20.87
N ALA A 116 -6.22 16.19 19.98
CA ALA A 116 -5.13 15.26 20.23
C ALA A 116 -3.96 15.57 19.30
N SER A 117 -2.76 15.17 19.69
CA SER A 117 -1.58 15.22 18.81
C SER A 117 -0.61 14.09 19.14
N ARG A 118 0.20 13.71 18.16
CA ARG A 118 1.29 12.75 18.29
C ARG A 118 2.50 13.25 17.51
N THR A 119 3.68 12.96 18.00
CA THR A 119 4.95 13.19 17.29
C THR A 119 5.66 11.89 17.03
N PHE A 120 6.51 11.86 16.01
CA PHE A 120 7.36 10.73 15.68
C PHE A 120 8.66 11.18 15.01
N PRO A 121 9.76 10.40 15.12
CA PRO A 121 10.97 10.64 14.35
C PRO A 121 10.68 10.53 12.84
N MET A 122 11.12 11.51 12.05
CA MET A 122 10.89 11.48 10.60
C MET A 122 11.81 10.46 9.93
N PRO A 123 11.26 9.47 9.19
CA PRO A 123 12.09 8.51 8.48
C PRO A 123 12.79 9.15 7.26
N GLN A 124 14.11 9.23 7.29
CA GLN A 124 14.94 9.89 6.27
C GLN A 124 14.98 9.17 4.91
N ARG A 125 14.67 7.87 4.89
CA ARG A 125 14.81 7.01 3.69
C ARG A 125 13.49 6.71 2.98
N LEU A 126 12.35 7.06 3.58
CA LEU A 126 11.05 6.68 3.05
C LEU A 126 10.51 7.72 2.07
N ARG A 127 9.83 7.23 1.03
CA ARG A 127 9.01 8.06 0.15
C ARG A 127 7.78 8.61 0.88
N LYS A 128 7.25 9.76 0.46
CA LYS A 128 6.09 10.41 1.10
C LYS A 128 4.91 9.45 1.31
N SER A 129 4.56 8.67 0.29
CA SER A 129 3.48 7.68 0.41
C SER A 129 3.72 6.63 1.49
N ALA A 130 4.97 6.21 1.74
CA ALA A 130 5.31 5.29 2.81
C ALA A 130 5.27 5.97 4.19
N VAL A 131 5.74 7.22 4.30
CA VAL A 131 5.60 8.01 5.53
C VAL A 131 4.12 8.24 5.88
N TYR A 132 3.30 8.57 4.89
CA TYR A 132 1.86 8.79 5.06
C TYR A 132 1.12 7.53 5.53
N ASN A 133 1.38 6.38 4.91
CA ASN A 133 0.68 5.13 5.24
C ASN A 133 1.31 4.35 6.42
N GLY A 134 2.51 4.76 6.85
CA GLY A 134 3.22 4.23 8.02
C GLY A 134 3.07 5.17 9.23
N PRO A 135 4.13 5.89 9.66
CA PRO A 135 4.12 6.68 10.89
C PRO A 135 2.98 7.71 11.01
N VAL A 136 2.64 8.41 9.92
CA VAL A 136 1.52 9.37 9.94
C VAL A 136 0.20 8.66 10.20
N ALA A 137 -0.06 7.54 9.51
CA ALA A 137 -1.29 6.80 9.71
C ALA A 137 -1.37 6.16 11.10
N ASP A 138 -0.24 5.74 11.68
CA ASP A 138 -0.18 5.22 13.05
C ASP A 138 -0.57 6.31 14.06
N ALA A 139 0.10 7.47 14.00
CA ALA A 139 -0.22 8.62 14.84
C ALA A 139 -1.64 9.17 14.61
N ALA A 140 -2.15 9.12 13.37
CA ALA A 140 -3.50 9.54 13.04
C ALA A 140 -4.56 8.62 13.66
N VAL A 141 -4.39 7.30 13.59
CA VAL A 141 -5.32 6.34 14.20
C VAL A 141 -5.36 6.53 15.72
N ASP A 142 -4.21 6.73 16.37
CA ASP A 142 -4.15 7.02 17.80
C ASP A 142 -4.92 8.31 18.14
N CYS A 143 -4.74 9.38 17.34
CA CYS A 143 -5.50 10.61 17.51
C CYS A 143 -7.00 10.39 17.31
N VAL A 144 -7.42 9.60 16.32
CA VAL A 144 -8.83 9.30 16.03
C VAL A 144 -9.49 8.56 17.20
N LEU A 145 -8.82 7.56 17.76
CA LEU A 145 -9.30 6.82 18.93
C LEU A 145 -9.43 7.73 20.15
N GLU A 146 -8.42 8.58 20.38
CA GLU A 146 -8.44 9.55 21.47
C GLU A 146 -9.56 10.59 21.32
N VAL A 147 -9.81 11.07 20.09
CA VAL A 147 -10.93 11.97 19.78
C VAL A 147 -12.26 11.30 20.09
N ALA A 148 -12.47 10.05 19.66
CA ALA A 148 -13.72 9.34 19.94
C ALA A 148 -13.94 9.11 21.44
N ALA A 149 -12.87 8.84 22.20
CA ALA A 149 -12.91 8.72 23.66
C ALA A 149 -13.21 10.08 24.33
N LYS A 150 -12.53 11.16 23.91
CA LYS A 150 -12.73 12.52 24.44
C LYS A 150 -14.11 13.09 24.13
N ALA A 151 -14.63 12.80 22.95
CA ALA A 151 -16.00 13.16 22.56
C ALA A 151 -17.04 12.47 23.46
N ALA A 152 -16.64 11.44 24.20
CA ALA A 152 -17.49 10.82 25.19
C ALA A 152 -17.56 11.55 26.53
N SER A 153 -16.59 12.39 26.83
CA SER A 153 -16.50 13.12 28.09
C SER A 153 -17.35 14.40 28.06
N GLN A 154 -18.09 14.65 29.14
CA GLN A 154 -18.86 15.89 29.32
C GLN A 154 -18.01 17.06 29.85
N VAL A 155 -16.81 16.77 30.36
CA VAL A 155 -15.91 17.77 30.96
C VAL A 155 -14.71 18.12 30.07
N PHE A 156 -14.54 17.40 28.96
CA PHE A 156 -13.44 17.66 28.04
C PHE A 156 -13.73 18.93 27.21
N ALA A 157 -12.73 19.81 27.13
CA ALA A 157 -12.68 20.89 26.16
C ALA A 157 -11.35 20.81 25.38
N PRO A 158 -11.37 21.01 24.06
CA PRO A 158 -10.14 21.03 23.26
C PRO A 158 -9.28 22.24 23.63
N LEU A 159 -7.96 22.08 23.53
CA LEU A 159 -7.00 23.12 23.92
C LEU A 159 -6.92 24.21 22.84
N PRO A 160 -7.04 25.50 23.20
CA PRO A 160 -6.74 26.57 22.25
C PRO A 160 -5.32 26.46 21.69
N PRO A 161 -5.08 26.72 20.38
CA PRO A 161 -3.77 26.54 19.74
C PRO A 161 -2.62 27.34 20.36
N GLU A 162 -2.93 28.46 21.02
CA GLU A 162 -2.00 29.32 21.75
C GLU A 162 -1.56 28.74 23.10
N LEU A 163 -2.36 27.85 23.68
CA LEU A 163 -2.04 27.14 24.93
C LEU A 163 -1.48 25.73 24.68
N ALA A 164 -1.60 25.23 23.45
CA ALA A 164 -1.17 23.88 23.10
C ALA A 164 0.37 23.78 23.04
N PRO A 165 0.97 22.75 23.67
CA PRO A 165 2.41 22.50 23.56
C PRO A 165 2.85 22.33 22.11
N ARG A 166 4.00 22.93 21.76
CA ARG A 166 4.59 22.87 20.42
C ARG A 166 5.91 22.10 20.45
N PRO A 167 5.86 20.75 20.41
CA PRO A 167 7.07 19.91 20.43
C PRO A 167 7.95 20.10 19.19
N VAL A 168 7.37 20.59 18.09
CA VAL A 168 8.09 20.94 16.85
C VAL A 168 8.12 22.47 16.74
N ALA A 169 9.19 23.09 17.25
CA ALA A 169 9.25 24.54 17.46
C ALA A 169 9.13 25.37 16.17
N HIS A 170 9.55 24.83 15.02
CA HIS A 170 9.52 25.52 13.72
C HIS A 170 8.23 25.26 12.92
N ALA A 171 7.23 24.58 13.51
CA ALA A 171 5.93 24.33 12.89
C ALA A 171 5.23 25.67 12.59
N ARG A 172 4.76 25.83 11.34
CA ARG A 172 4.27 27.10 10.81
C ARG A 172 3.21 26.88 9.73
N LEU A 173 2.55 27.95 9.31
CA LEU A 173 1.78 27.94 8.06
C LEU A 173 2.72 27.76 6.87
N ARG A 174 2.45 26.76 6.03
CA ARG A 174 3.24 26.45 4.84
C ARG A 174 2.42 26.69 3.57
N PRO A 175 3.01 27.28 2.51
CA PRO A 175 2.31 27.47 1.24
C PRO A 175 2.04 26.13 0.55
N THR A 176 1.09 26.10 -0.37
CA THR A 176 0.91 24.96 -1.27
C THR A 176 2.17 24.77 -2.12
N MET A 177 2.73 23.56 -2.14
CA MET A 177 3.95 23.26 -2.89
C MET A 177 3.66 22.95 -4.35
N GLY A 178 4.09 23.85 -5.25
CA GLY A 178 4.00 23.71 -6.70
C GLY A 178 5.18 22.96 -7.33
N GLN A 179 5.17 22.76 -8.65
CA GLN A 179 6.30 22.10 -9.34
C GLN A 179 7.59 22.93 -9.32
N GLN A 180 7.47 24.26 -9.31
CA GLN A 180 8.61 25.18 -9.17
C GLN A 180 9.39 24.95 -7.88
N ASP A 181 8.70 24.61 -6.79
CA ASP A 181 9.31 24.34 -5.48
C ASP A 181 9.96 22.95 -5.43
N ARG A 182 9.47 22.01 -6.25
CA ARG A 182 9.90 20.60 -6.30
C ARG A 182 11.10 20.37 -7.21
N GLY A 183 11.29 21.24 -8.20
CA GLY A 183 12.31 21.08 -9.23
C GLY A 183 13.73 20.97 -8.67
N PHE A 184 14.62 20.38 -9.46
CA PHE A 184 16.04 20.25 -9.16
C PHE A 184 16.85 20.37 -10.46
N SER A 185 18.15 20.63 -10.35
CA SER A 185 19.09 20.44 -11.46
C SER A 185 19.68 19.04 -11.41
N TRP A 186 19.88 18.42 -12.57
CA TRP A 186 20.61 17.16 -12.66
C TRP A 186 22.07 17.29 -12.18
N ASP A 187 22.65 18.50 -12.22
CA ASP A 187 23.98 18.81 -11.66
C ASP A 187 24.02 18.76 -10.12
N ALA A 188 22.89 18.55 -9.45
CA ALA A 188 22.87 18.39 -8.00
C ALA A 188 23.38 17.02 -7.55
N ASP A 189 23.67 16.91 -6.26
CA ASP A 189 23.97 15.64 -5.59
C ASP A 189 22.77 14.68 -5.66
N ALA A 190 23.04 13.39 -5.89
CA ALA A 190 22.05 12.34 -6.01
C ALA A 190 21.12 12.24 -4.79
N HIS A 191 21.64 12.39 -3.55
CA HIS A 191 20.81 12.35 -2.35
C HIS A 191 19.87 13.56 -2.26
N ALA A 192 20.32 14.74 -2.68
CA ALA A 192 19.47 15.93 -2.74
C ALA A 192 18.32 15.74 -3.75
N ILE A 193 18.61 15.18 -4.94
CA ILE A 193 17.59 14.87 -5.94
C ILE A 193 16.60 13.82 -5.41
N VAL A 194 17.10 12.74 -4.81
CA VAL A 194 16.26 11.68 -4.20
C VAL A 194 15.33 12.26 -3.14
N ARG A 195 15.80 13.17 -2.27
CA ARG A 195 14.95 13.81 -1.25
C ARG A 195 13.79 14.59 -1.88
N ARG A 196 14.05 15.36 -2.94
CA ARG A 196 13.00 16.07 -3.70
C ARG A 196 11.99 15.11 -4.30
N ILE A 197 12.45 14.01 -4.92
CA ILE A 197 11.56 13.00 -5.49
C ILE A 197 10.72 12.32 -4.41
N ARG A 198 11.33 11.91 -3.30
CA ARG A 198 10.63 11.29 -2.16
C ARG A 198 9.51 12.17 -1.60
N ALA A 199 9.71 13.50 -1.52
CA ALA A 199 8.70 14.45 -1.06
C ALA A 199 7.45 14.51 -1.95
N ALA A 200 7.55 14.12 -3.22
CA ALA A 200 6.44 14.08 -4.17
C ALA A 200 5.99 12.65 -4.55
N ASP A 201 6.65 11.62 -4.02
CA ASP A 201 6.46 10.24 -4.42
C ASP A 201 5.16 9.62 -3.83
N GLY A 202 4.34 9.08 -4.72
CA GLY A 202 2.94 8.72 -4.53
C GLY A 202 2.04 9.65 -5.35
N PHE A 203 2.16 10.96 -5.09
CA PHE A 203 1.53 12.06 -5.81
C PHE A 203 2.14 13.40 -5.32
N PRO A 204 2.41 14.41 -6.17
CA PRO A 204 2.13 14.46 -7.61
C PRO A 204 3.29 13.97 -8.51
N GLY A 205 4.40 13.52 -7.92
CA GLY A 205 5.68 13.32 -8.61
C GLY A 205 6.43 14.63 -8.84
N VAL A 206 7.73 14.53 -9.14
CA VAL A 206 8.55 15.68 -9.54
C VAL A 206 8.69 15.69 -11.05
N LEU A 207 8.27 16.79 -11.68
CA LEU A 207 8.42 16.98 -13.11
C LEU A 207 9.88 17.33 -13.43
N ALA A 208 10.49 16.59 -14.34
CA ALA A 208 11.82 16.87 -14.86
C ALA A 208 11.90 16.56 -16.37
N ASP A 209 12.85 17.21 -17.04
CA ASP A 209 13.23 16.85 -18.40
C ASP A 209 14.21 15.67 -18.36
N LEU A 210 13.87 14.59 -19.06
CA LEU A 210 14.67 13.38 -19.17
C LEU A 210 14.55 12.83 -20.59
N ALA A 211 15.68 12.62 -21.27
CA ALA A 211 15.72 12.15 -22.67
C ALA A 211 14.83 12.99 -23.63
N GLY A 212 14.74 14.31 -23.40
CA GLY A 212 13.90 15.21 -24.20
C GLY A 212 12.39 15.00 -24.00
N ARG A 213 11.98 14.46 -22.86
CA ARG A 213 10.57 14.29 -22.45
C ARG A 213 10.35 14.90 -21.07
N ARG A 214 9.16 15.44 -20.83
CA ARG A 214 8.75 15.93 -19.51
C ARG A 214 8.04 14.81 -18.76
N LEU A 215 8.72 14.28 -17.75
CA LEU A 215 8.27 13.11 -17.01
C LEU A 215 8.15 13.44 -15.53
N TYR A 216 7.13 12.89 -14.86
CA TYR A 216 7.05 12.88 -13.41
C TYR A 216 7.82 11.66 -12.88
N LEU A 217 8.77 11.90 -11.98
CA LEU A 217 9.65 10.88 -11.42
C LEU A 217 9.13 10.36 -10.07
N TYR A 218 9.31 9.06 -9.84
CA TYR A 218 8.92 8.32 -8.63
C TYR A 218 9.92 7.20 -8.35
N ASP A 219 9.88 6.64 -7.14
CA ASP A 219 10.70 5.47 -6.75
C ASP A 219 12.20 5.70 -6.97
N ALA A 220 12.70 6.79 -6.41
CA ALA A 220 14.10 7.18 -6.55
C ALA A 220 15.00 6.55 -5.49
N HIS A 221 16.10 5.93 -5.94
CA HIS A 221 17.10 5.29 -5.08
C HIS A 221 18.51 5.79 -5.44
N PRO A 222 19.30 6.30 -4.49
CA PRO A 222 20.65 6.77 -4.79
C PRO A 222 21.59 5.59 -5.06
N ASP A 223 22.59 5.82 -5.91
CA ASP A 223 23.64 4.88 -6.23
C ASP A 223 24.97 5.64 -6.46
N SER A 224 26.05 4.86 -6.53
CA SER A 224 27.42 5.28 -6.84
C SER A 224 27.53 6.15 -8.09
N ALA A 225 28.60 6.94 -8.20
CA ALA A 225 28.85 7.78 -9.36
C ALA A 225 29.07 6.95 -10.64
N VAL A 226 28.74 7.54 -11.79
CA VAL A 226 28.95 6.96 -13.12
C VAL A 226 29.63 7.99 -14.02
N ALA A 227 30.45 7.53 -14.96
CA ALA A 227 31.16 8.39 -15.92
C ALA A 227 30.22 8.80 -17.08
N ALA A 228 29.30 9.71 -16.81
CA ALA A 228 28.40 10.29 -17.82
C ALA A 228 27.98 11.71 -17.41
N ALA A 229 27.50 12.51 -18.37
CA ALA A 229 26.99 13.85 -18.09
C ALA A 229 25.70 13.76 -17.23
N PRO A 230 25.50 14.66 -16.25
CA PRO A 230 24.28 14.69 -15.44
C PRO A 230 23.00 14.73 -16.29
N GLY A 231 21.98 13.96 -15.89
CA GLY A 231 20.72 13.80 -16.62
C GLY A 231 20.75 12.72 -17.72
N THR A 232 21.90 12.08 -17.95
CA THR A 232 22.02 10.97 -18.92
C THR A 232 21.48 9.68 -18.32
N ILE A 233 20.62 8.96 -19.05
CA ILE A 233 20.26 7.58 -18.72
C ILE A 233 21.41 6.67 -19.14
N VAL A 234 22.04 6.00 -18.17
CA VAL A 234 23.27 5.21 -18.40
C VAL A 234 23.04 3.71 -18.43
N ALA A 235 21.98 3.24 -17.78
CA ALA A 235 21.69 1.82 -17.65
C ALA A 235 20.22 1.58 -17.31
N ARG A 236 19.80 0.34 -17.50
CA ARG A 236 18.53 -0.19 -16.99
C ARG A 236 18.76 -1.48 -16.22
N HIS A 237 17.93 -1.70 -15.22
CA HIS A 237 17.89 -2.95 -14.47
C HIS A 237 16.42 -3.31 -14.27
N HIS A 238 16.01 -4.42 -14.90
CA HIS A 238 14.61 -4.77 -15.10
C HIS A 238 13.81 -3.59 -15.69
N HIS A 239 12.92 -3.00 -14.90
CA HIS A 239 12.01 -1.93 -15.29
C HIS A 239 12.50 -0.54 -14.88
N ALA A 240 13.57 -0.45 -14.08
CA ALA A 240 14.14 0.79 -13.59
C ALA A 240 15.27 1.29 -14.49
N VAL A 241 15.49 2.60 -14.49
CA VAL A 241 16.58 3.26 -15.23
C VAL A 241 17.52 4.00 -14.29
N ARG A 242 18.82 3.96 -14.57
CA ARG A 242 19.86 4.69 -13.83
C ARG A 242 20.22 5.98 -14.55
N ILE A 243 20.25 7.08 -13.82
CA ILE A 243 20.48 8.43 -14.33
C ILE A 243 21.69 9.04 -13.62
N ALA A 244 22.64 9.57 -14.38
CA ALA A 244 23.80 10.27 -13.83
C ALA A 244 23.38 11.60 -13.17
N CYS A 245 24.02 11.95 -12.06
CA CYS A 245 23.82 13.23 -11.36
C CYS A 245 25.16 13.98 -11.25
N GLY A 246 25.15 15.23 -10.79
CA GLY A 246 26.39 16.00 -10.59
C GLY A 246 27.32 15.34 -9.57
N THR A 247 26.76 14.63 -8.59
CA THR A 247 27.51 13.67 -7.75
C THR A 247 26.65 12.43 -7.53
N GLY A 248 27.23 11.24 -7.73
CA GLY A 248 26.50 9.98 -7.65
C GLY A 248 25.63 9.70 -8.88
N SER A 249 24.65 8.83 -8.71
CA SER A 249 23.58 8.57 -9.68
C SER A 249 22.30 8.17 -8.95
N ILE A 250 21.18 8.10 -9.66
CA ILE A 250 19.91 7.63 -9.10
C ILE A 250 19.28 6.57 -9.99
N TRP A 251 18.66 5.57 -9.39
CA TRP A 251 17.69 4.70 -10.02
C TRP A 251 16.30 5.30 -9.91
N ILE A 252 15.54 5.26 -11.00
CA ILE A 252 14.12 5.62 -11.06
C ILE A 252 13.35 4.38 -11.49
N GLY A 253 12.53 3.84 -10.60
CA GLY A 253 11.68 2.69 -10.90
C GLY A 253 10.42 3.06 -11.68
N TYR A 254 9.85 4.24 -11.43
CA TYR A 254 8.53 4.59 -11.93
C TYR A 254 8.47 6.01 -12.52
N LEU A 255 7.71 6.14 -13.60
CA LEU A 255 7.53 7.37 -14.35
C LEU A 255 6.05 7.60 -14.65
N ARG A 256 5.73 8.82 -15.09
CA ARG A 256 4.45 9.18 -15.72
C ARG A 256 4.71 10.32 -16.68
N ALA A 257 4.25 10.22 -17.93
CA ALA A 257 4.40 11.33 -18.85
C ALA A 257 3.52 12.52 -18.43
N LYS A 258 3.98 13.74 -18.72
CA LYS A 258 3.10 14.90 -18.63
C LYS A 258 2.00 14.79 -19.69
N ALA A 259 0.79 15.23 -19.35
CA ALA A 259 -0.34 15.19 -20.28
C ALA A 259 0.04 15.87 -21.62
N GLY A 260 -0.22 15.17 -22.73
CA GLY A 260 0.16 15.58 -24.08
C GLY A 260 1.54 15.07 -24.55
N ASP A 261 2.41 14.62 -23.65
CA ASP A 261 3.77 14.15 -23.96
C ASP A 261 3.88 12.59 -23.93
N GLY A 262 2.77 11.88 -23.71
CA GLY A 262 2.69 10.40 -23.63
C GLY A 262 1.54 9.90 -22.76
N PRO A 263 1.55 8.62 -22.33
CA PRO A 263 0.53 8.06 -21.44
C PRO A 263 0.48 8.80 -20.11
N ALA A 264 -0.71 9.23 -19.71
CA ALA A 264 -0.92 9.96 -18.46
C ALA A 264 -0.93 9.04 -17.22
N CYS A 265 -0.80 7.73 -17.39
CA CYS A 265 -0.78 6.75 -16.31
C CYS A 265 0.63 6.59 -15.71
N LYS A 266 0.71 6.39 -14.40
CA LYS A 266 1.97 6.07 -13.72
C LYS A 266 2.29 4.60 -13.92
N GLY A 267 3.51 4.29 -14.33
CA GLY A 267 3.93 2.90 -14.49
C GLY A 267 5.45 2.73 -14.44
N PRO A 268 5.91 1.49 -14.66
CA PRO A 268 7.33 1.16 -14.68
C PRO A 268 8.12 2.05 -15.66
N ALA A 269 9.34 2.43 -15.30
CA ALA A 269 10.07 3.49 -16.01
C ALA A 269 10.41 3.13 -17.46
N VAL A 270 10.86 1.89 -17.70
CA VAL A 270 11.17 1.40 -19.06
C VAL A 270 9.94 1.45 -19.97
N GLU A 271 8.79 0.99 -19.48
CA GLU A 271 7.53 0.93 -20.21
C GLU A 271 7.00 2.34 -20.53
N VAL A 272 7.10 3.28 -19.59
CA VAL A 272 6.73 4.69 -19.83
C VAL A 272 7.68 5.34 -20.84
N LEU A 273 8.99 5.10 -20.74
CA LEU A 273 9.96 5.64 -21.71
C LEU A 273 9.69 5.13 -23.12
N ALA A 274 9.47 3.82 -23.27
CA ALA A 274 9.09 3.20 -24.55
C ALA A 274 7.81 3.85 -25.12
N ALA A 275 6.78 4.02 -24.29
CA ALA A 275 5.52 4.65 -24.71
C ALA A 275 5.65 6.15 -25.07
N THR A 276 6.76 6.80 -24.73
CA THR A 276 7.09 8.18 -25.16
C THR A 276 8.02 8.22 -26.38
N GLY A 277 8.28 7.07 -27.01
CA GLY A 277 9.11 6.93 -28.21
C GLY A 277 10.62 6.87 -27.95
N ILE A 278 11.04 6.56 -26.72
CA ILE A 278 12.45 6.30 -26.40
C ILE A 278 12.76 4.84 -26.68
N ASP A 279 13.83 4.57 -27.44
CA ASP A 279 14.31 3.21 -27.67
C ASP A 279 15.02 2.68 -26.41
N VAL A 280 14.27 1.97 -25.57
CA VAL A 280 14.78 1.36 -24.34
C VAL A 280 15.69 0.16 -24.59
N SER A 281 15.69 -0.40 -25.81
CA SER A 281 16.58 -1.51 -26.17
C SER A 281 18.03 -1.03 -26.31
N ALA A 282 18.23 0.25 -26.66
CA ALA A 282 19.53 0.90 -26.72
C ALA A 282 20.11 1.24 -25.34
N ILE A 283 19.30 1.20 -24.26
CA ILE A 283 19.77 1.45 -22.89
C ILE A 283 20.44 0.17 -22.37
N PRO A 284 21.73 0.21 -21.94
CA PRO A 284 22.45 -0.97 -21.47
C PRO A 284 21.75 -1.64 -20.28
N ALA A 285 21.50 -2.94 -20.39
CA ALA A 285 21.03 -3.74 -19.26
C ALA A 285 22.22 -4.10 -18.37
N VAL A 286 22.13 -3.81 -17.07
CA VAL A 286 23.15 -4.20 -16.09
C VAL A 286 22.61 -5.27 -15.13
N PRO A 287 23.46 -6.23 -14.69
CA PRO A 287 23.10 -7.15 -13.63
C PRO A 287 22.86 -6.41 -12.31
N ASP A 288 22.37 -7.11 -11.29
CA ASP A 288 22.01 -6.57 -9.97
C ASP A 288 22.95 -5.45 -9.48
N GLY A 289 22.36 -4.28 -9.22
CA GLY A 289 23.02 -3.13 -8.58
C GLY A 289 22.41 -2.81 -7.22
N ALA A 290 22.59 -1.58 -6.73
CA ALA A 290 21.98 -1.13 -5.47
C ALA A 290 20.43 -1.16 -5.49
N TYR A 291 19.82 -1.09 -6.68
CA TYR A 291 18.38 -1.24 -6.85
C TYR A 291 17.99 -2.71 -6.80
N ARG A 292 17.35 -3.12 -5.70
CA ARG A 292 16.91 -4.50 -5.45
C ARG A 292 15.49 -4.51 -4.91
N GLU A 293 14.59 -5.18 -5.63
CA GLU A 293 13.19 -5.35 -5.22
C GLU A 293 12.93 -6.67 -4.50
N ILE A 294 13.79 -7.68 -4.71
CA ILE A 294 13.68 -9.02 -4.13
C ILE A 294 15.03 -9.37 -3.52
N SER A 295 15.03 -9.79 -2.25
CA SER A 295 16.21 -10.32 -1.57
C SER A 295 15.96 -11.71 -1.02
N TYR A 296 17.04 -12.46 -0.92
CA TYR A 296 17.09 -13.75 -0.26
C TYR A 296 18.16 -13.72 0.83
N GLU A 297 17.81 -14.22 2.00
CA GLU A 297 18.72 -14.38 3.13
C GLU A 297 18.55 -15.77 3.74
N ARG A 298 19.66 -16.39 4.13
CA ARG A 298 19.66 -17.65 4.89
C ARG A 298 20.19 -17.39 6.29
N SER A 299 19.40 -17.72 7.29
CA SER A 299 19.81 -17.71 8.70
C SER A 299 19.56 -19.09 9.30
N GLY A 300 20.64 -19.88 9.45
CA GLY A 300 20.56 -21.26 9.93
C GLY A 300 19.62 -22.13 9.07
N HIS A 301 18.52 -22.57 9.68
CA HIS A 301 17.49 -23.40 9.04
C HIS A 301 16.33 -22.59 8.43
N VAL A 302 16.46 -21.27 8.33
CA VAL A 302 15.42 -20.39 7.77
C VAL A 302 15.94 -19.72 6.50
N ALA A 303 15.18 -19.88 5.42
CA ALA A 303 15.35 -19.18 4.15
C ALA A 303 14.30 -18.07 4.06
N THR A 304 14.70 -16.81 3.94
CA THR A 304 13.81 -15.66 3.89
C THR A 304 13.88 -14.98 2.54
N VAL A 305 12.76 -15.00 1.81
CA VAL A 305 12.53 -14.22 0.59
C VAL A 305 11.74 -12.97 0.96
N THR A 306 12.35 -11.80 0.75
CA THR A 306 11.70 -10.50 0.96
C THR A 306 11.48 -9.82 -0.38
N PHE A 307 10.30 -9.25 -0.59
CA PHE A 307 10.02 -8.40 -1.75
C PHE A 307 9.46 -7.03 -1.34
N ASP A 308 9.78 -5.99 -2.11
CA ASP A 308 9.30 -4.62 -1.94
C ASP A 308 8.92 -4.01 -3.29
N PHE A 309 7.82 -4.48 -3.85
CA PHE A 309 7.29 -3.93 -5.10
C PHE A 309 6.58 -2.61 -4.85
N TYR A 310 6.83 -1.64 -5.73
CA TYR A 310 6.25 -0.30 -5.62
C TYR A 310 4.71 -0.34 -5.55
N ASN A 311 4.13 0.23 -4.48
CA ASN A 311 2.70 0.16 -4.13
C ASN A 311 2.13 -1.27 -4.00
N GLY A 312 2.96 -2.30 -3.85
CA GLY A 312 2.54 -3.70 -3.81
C GLY A 312 1.97 -4.23 -5.14
N ALA A 313 2.06 -3.46 -6.23
CA ALA A 313 1.61 -3.91 -7.55
C ALA A 313 2.65 -4.86 -8.16
N MET A 314 2.22 -6.03 -8.62
CA MET A 314 3.12 -7.09 -9.07
C MET A 314 3.01 -7.30 -10.57
N SER A 315 3.99 -6.83 -11.36
CA SER A 315 4.02 -7.04 -12.80
C SER A 315 4.32 -8.48 -13.15
N THR A 316 4.02 -8.89 -14.39
CA THR A 316 4.35 -10.23 -14.89
C THR A 316 5.82 -10.59 -14.65
N ALA A 317 6.74 -9.67 -14.97
CA ALA A 317 8.17 -9.88 -14.79
C ALA A 317 8.58 -9.96 -13.32
N GLN A 318 7.99 -9.14 -12.44
CA GLN A 318 8.24 -9.20 -11.00
C GLN A 318 7.76 -10.52 -10.39
N CYS A 319 6.57 -11.00 -10.77
CA CYS A 319 6.02 -12.26 -10.29
C CYS A 319 6.90 -13.46 -10.69
N ARG A 320 7.35 -13.51 -11.95
CA ARG A 320 8.27 -14.55 -12.42
C ARG A 320 9.59 -14.56 -11.65
N ARG A 321 10.20 -13.39 -11.43
CA ARG A 321 11.42 -13.29 -10.60
C ARG A 321 11.19 -13.75 -9.16
N LEU A 322 10.02 -13.44 -8.59
CA LEU A 322 9.67 -13.91 -7.25
C LEU A 322 9.47 -15.43 -7.21
N ALA A 323 8.80 -16.01 -8.22
CA ALA A 323 8.67 -17.46 -8.35
C ALA A 323 10.03 -18.15 -8.55
N ASP A 324 10.91 -17.59 -9.38
CA ASP A 324 12.30 -18.06 -9.53
C ASP A 324 13.05 -18.05 -8.20
N MET A 325 12.89 -16.98 -7.41
CA MET A 325 13.53 -16.87 -6.10
C MET A 325 12.96 -17.86 -5.08
N LEU A 326 11.65 -18.11 -5.10
CA LEU A 326 11.02 -19.13 -4.26
C LEU A 326 11.51 -20.54 -4.65
N ARG A 327 11.62 -20.84 -5.95
CA ARG A 327 12.22 -22.10 -6.43
C ARG A 327 13.67 -22.25 -5.99
N HIS A 328 14.46 -21.19 -6.09
CA HIS A 328 15.83 -21.19 -5.60
C HIS A 328 15.90 -21.50 -4.10
N ALA A 329 15.09 -20.79 -3.31
CA ALA A 329 15.03 -20.94 -1.85
C ALA A 329 14.49 -22.33 -1.44
N ALA A 330 13.59 -22.93 -2.22
CA ALA A 330 13.06 -24.27 -2.00
C ALA A 330 14.08 -25.40 -2.17
N GLN A 331 15.16 -25.13 -2.90
CA GLN A 331 16.28 -26.06 -3.13
C GLN A 331 17.37 -25.95 -2.05
N GLN A 332 17.23 -25.02 -1.10
CA GLN A 332 18.24 -24.78 -0.07
C GLN A 332 18.00 -25.70 1.13
N ASP A 333 19.09 -26.17 1.74
CA ASP A 333 19.05 -27.01 2.94
C ASP A 333 18.62 -26.22 4.19
N THR A 334 17.33 -25.95 4.27
CA THR A 334 16.64 -25.18 5.30
C THR A 334 15.30 -25.86 5.60
N ARG A 335 14.74 -25.59 6.76
CA ARG A 335 13.49 -26.18 7.24
C ARG A 335 12.29 -25.29 7.00
N VAL A 336 12.50 -23.97 7.06
CA VAL A 336 11.45 -22.97 6.93
C VAL A 336 11.76 -22.04 5.77
N LEU A 337 10.78 -21.83 4.90
CA LEU A 337 10.80 -20.84 3.82
C LEU A 337 9.84 -19.70 4.17
N VAL A 338 10.37 -18.50 4.35
CA VAL A 338 9.61 -17.31 4.68
C VAL A 338 9.43 -16.46 3.43
N LEU A 339 8.18 -16.12 3.10
CA LEU A 339 7.85 -15.07 2.14
C LEU A 339 7.28 -13.86 2.88
N ARG A 340 7.92 -12.70 2.74
CA ARG A 340 7.49 -11.48 3.42
C ARG A 340 7.63 -10.26 2.53
N GLY A 341 6.86 -9.22 2.86
CA GLY A 341 7.13 -7.88 2.36
C GLY A 341 8.25 -7.18 3.16
N SER A 342 8.61 -5.98 2.75
CA SER A 342 9.43 -5.07 3.56
C SER A 342 8.58 -4.42 4.67
N VAL A 343 9.15 -4.22 5.88
CA VAL A 343 8.48 -3.44 6.95
C VAL A 343 8.63 -1.92 6.75
N ALA A 344 9.55 -1.51 5.87
CA ALA A 344 9.72 -0.12 5.45
C ALA A 344 8.63 0.31 4.45
N GLY A 345 8.07 -0.66 3.72
CA GLY A 345 6.97 -0.46 2.77
C GLY A 345 5.59 -0.53 3.45
N PRO A 346 4.59 0.24 2.97
CA PRO A 346 3.24 0.21 3.53
C PRO A 346 2.37 -0.93 3.00
N TYR A 347 2.86 -1.72 2.03
CA TYR A 347 2.10 -2.78 1.36
C TYR A 347 2.87 -4.10 1.39
N PHE A 348 2.13 -5.20 1.51
CA PHE A 348 2.60 -6.52 1.14
C PHE A 348 2.39 -6.73 -0.36
N SER A 349 1.13 -6.82 -0.81
CA SER A 349 0.79 -6.93 -2.23
C SER A 349 -0.65 -6.47 -2.49
N ASN A 350 -0.87 -5.86 -3.66
CA ASN A 350 -2.18 -5.48 -4.18
C ASN A 350 -2.56 -6.28 -5.45
N GLY A 351 -1.83 -7.35 -5.75
CA GLY A 351 -2.07 -8.21 -6.92
C GLY A 351 -1.49 -7.65 -8.21
N ILE A 352 -2.20 -7.88 -9.32
CA ILE A 352 -1.77 -7.52 -10.68
C ILE A 352 -1.36 -6.05 -10.84
N HIS A 353 -0.43 -5.79 -11.74
CA HIS A 353 0.10 -4.44 -11.95
C HIS A 353 -0.68 -3.66 -13.00
N LEU A 354 -1.77 -3.01 -12.57
CA LEU A 354 -2.67 -2.24 -13.45
C LEU A 354 -1.95 -1.20 -14.33
N GLY A 355 -0.90 -0.55 -13.83
CA GLY A 355 -0.12 0.41 -14.62
C GLY A 355 0.74 -0.22 -15.73
N ALA A 356 1.23 -1.45 -15.55
CA ALA A 356 1.99 -2.17 -16.56
C ALA A 356 1.04 -2.75 -17.61
N ILE A 357 -0.11 -3.27 -17.16
CA ILE A 357 -1.22 -3.69 -18.01
C ILE A 357 -1.71 -2.55 -18.90
N GLU A 358 -1.91 -1.36 -18.34
CA GLU A 358 -2.40 -0.20 -19.10
C GLU A 358 -1.37 0.33 -20.12
N LEU A 359 -0.07 0.15 -19.85
CA LEU A 359 1.02 0.56 -20.75
C LEU A 359 1.36 -0.47 -21.82
N ALA A 360 0.85 -1.70 -21.71
CA ALA A 360 1.12 -2.76 -22.67
C ALA A 360 0.37 -2.54 -23.99
N ASP A 361 0.97 -2.98 -25.11
CA ASP A 361 0.34 -2.91 -26.43
C ASP A 361 -1.01 -3.68 -26.48
N ASN A 362 -1.09 -4.78 -25.73
CA ASN A 362 -2.33 -5.53 -25.53
C ASN A 362 -2.60 -5.71 -24.03
N PRO A 363 -3.39 -4.80 -23.40
CA PRO A 363 -3.68 -4.87 -21.98
C PRO A 363 -4.39 -6.16 -21.54
N ALA A 364 -5.25 -6.74 -22.37
CA ALA A 364 -5.93 -7.99 -22.02
C ALA A 364 -4.92 -9.16 -21.96
N ALA A 365 -4.01 -9.24 -22.94
CA ALA A 365 -2.96 -10.25 -22.95
C ALA A 365 -1.98 -10.07 -21.78
N GLU A 366 -1.60 -8.84 -21.44
CA GLU A 366 -0.74 -8.57 -20.28
C GLU A 366 -1.45 -8.90 -18.95
N ALA A 367 -2.73 -8.55 -18.79
CA ALA A 367 -3.50 -8.94 -17.61
C ALA A 367 -3.56 -10.47 -17.44
N TRP A 368 -3.76 -11.19 -18.54
CA TRP A 368 -3.75 -12.65 -18.57
C TRP A 368 -2.38 -13.25 -18.24
N ALA A 369 -1.29 -12.68 -18.78
CA ALA A 369 0.07 -13.09 -18.44
C ALA A 369 0.39 -12.84 -16.96
N ASN A 370 -0.06 -11.68 -16.45
CA ASN A 370 0.22 -11.26 -15.08
C ASN A 370 -0.48 -12.15 -14.06
N ILE A 371 -1.76 -12.49 -14.25
CA ILE A 371 -2.46 -13.37 -13.30
C ILE A 371 -1.84 -14.77 -13.26
N LYS A 372 -1.47 -15.35 -14.41
CA LYS A 372 -0.77 -16.64 -14.45
C LYS A 372 0.59 -16.59 -13.75
N ALA A 373 1.32 -15.48 -13.89
CA ALA A 373 2.59 -15.31 -13.18
C ALA A 373 2.38 -15.18 -11.66
N ILE A 374 1.28 -14.63 -11.18
CA ILE A 374 0.92 -14.67 -9.75
C ILE A 374 0.58 -16.11 -9.33
N ASN A 375 -0.13 -16.87 -10.16
CA ASN A 375 -0.43 -18.28 -9.88
C ASN A 375 0.86 -19.09 -9.70
N GLU A 376 1.89 -18.85 -10.53
CA GLU A 376 3.22 -19.47 -10.36
C GLU A 376 3.74 -19.25 -8.93
N VAL A 377 3.73 -18.00 -8.42
CA VAL A 377 4.14 -17.69 -7.03
C VAL A 377 3.29 -18.44 -6.00
N CYS A 378 1.97 -18.49 -6.19
CA CYS A 378 1.06 -19.19 -5.29
C CYS A 378 1.34 -20.70 -5.26
N ARG A 379 1.65 -21.30 -6.41
CA ARG A 379 2.02 -22.70 -6.54
C ARG A 379 3.33 -23.01 -5.84
N GLU A 380 4.37 -22.18 -6.00
CA GLU A 380 5.66 -22.38 -5.31
C GLU A 380 5.48 -22.41 -3.78
N LEU A 381 4.62 -21.54 -3.23
CA LEU A 381 4.32 -21.53 -1.79
C LEU A 381 3.52 -22.75 -1.32
N LEU A 382 2.46 -23.10 -2.06
CA LEU A 382 1.53 -24.15 -1.69
C LEU A 382 2.16 -25.54 -1.82
N LEU A 383 2.92 -25.75 -2.91
CA LEU A 383 3.47 -27.05 -3.29
C LEU A 383 4.88 -27.30 -2.74
N CYS A 384 5.52 -26.33 -2.09
CA CYS A 384 6.78 -26.56 -1.40
C CYS A 384 6.60 -27.63 -0.30
N ASP A 385 7.13 -28.82 -0.53
CA ASP A 385 7.03 -29.97 0.38
C ASP A 385 8.39 -30.35 0.98
N THR A 386 9.42 -29.54 0.74
CA THR A 386 10.76 -29.66 1.31
C THR A 386 10.93 -28.80 2.56
N GLN A 387 10.14 -27.74 2.71
CA GLN A 387 10.15 -26.81 3.84
C GLN A 387 8.73 -26.52 4.32
N LEU A 388 8.58 -26.05 5.56
CA LEU A 388 7.39 -25.35 5.99
C LEU A 388 7.39 -23.93 5.45
N THR A 389 6.29 -23.51 4.83
CA THR A 389 6.17 -22.17 4.26
C THR A 389 5.47 -21.23 5.25
N VAL A 390 6.11 -20.09 5.52
CA VAL A 390 5.56 -19.00 6.34
C VAL A 390 5.39 -17.78 5.45
N ALA A 391 4.19 -17.23 5.32
CA ALA A 391 3.95 -15.98 4.60
C ALA A 391 3.52 -14.87 5.57
N ALA A 392 4.11 -13.68 5.46
CA ALA A 392 3.88 -12.60 6.42
C ALA A 392 3.40 -11.29 5.75
N PHE A 393 2.20 -10.85 6.10
CA PHE A 393 1.71 -9.51 5.77
C PHE A 393 2.43 -8.46 6.61
N THR A 394 3.48 -7.85 6.05
CA THR A 394 4.23 -6.75 6.70
C THR A 394 3.58 -5.37 6.51
N GLY A 395 2.68 -5.28 5.53
CA GLY A 395 1.90 -4.10 5.18
C GLY A 395 0.52 -4.47 4.63
N ASN A 396 -0.25 -3.48 4.19
CA ASN A 396 -1.60 -3.70 3.67
C ASN A 396 -1.58 -4.60 2.44
N ALA A 397 -2.67 -5.34 2.24
CA ALA A 397 -2.84 -6.16 1.04
C ALA A 397 -4.26 -6.05 0.47
N GLY A 398 -4.37 -6.22 -0.85
CA GLY A 398 -5.64 -6.14 -1.57
C GLY A 398 -5.72 -7.15 -2.70
N ALA A 399 -6.95 -7.55 -3.03
CA ALA A 399 -7.28 -8.49 -4.10
C ALA A 399 -6.38 -9.75 -4.04
N GLY A 400 -5.71 -10.08 -5.14
CA GLY A 400 -4.79 -11.21 -5.23
C GLY A 400 -3.67 -11.19 -4.21
N GLY A 401 -3.26 -10.01 -3.75
CA GLY A 401 -2.24 -9.89 -2.71
C GLY A 401 -2.69 -10.42 -1.34
N VAL A 402 -3.99 -10.48 -1.06
CA VAL A 402 -4.52 -11.16 0.15
C VAL A 402 -4.56 -12.67 -0.04
N MET A 403 -4.87 -13.14 -1.25
CA MET A 403 -5.01 -14.57 -1.54
C MET A 403 -3.68 -15.29 -1.73
N LEU A 404 -2.69 -14.62 -2.30
CA LEU A 404 -1.34 -15.14 -2.56
C LEU A 404 -0.72 -15.89 -1.37
N PRO A 405 -0.68 -15.32 -0.14
CA PRO A 405 -0.03 -15.99 0.98
C PRO A 405 -0.87 -17.13 1.58
N LEU A 406 -2.15 -17.29 1.20
CA LEU A 406 -3.04 -18.28 1.83
C LEU A 406 -2.64 -19.73 1.53
N GLY A 407 -1.80 -19.94 0.52
CA GLY A 407 -1.18 -21.24 0.23
C GLY A 407 -0.08 -21.65 1.21
N ALA A 408 0.46 -20.72 2.01
CA ALA A 408 1.49 -21.02 2.99
C ALA A 408 0.98 -21.92 4.12
N ASP A 409 1.87 -22.65 4.79
CA ASP A 409 1.51 -23.45 5.98
C ASP A 409 1.13 -22.55 7.17
N VAL A 410 1.80 -21.40 7.29
CA VAL A 410 1.52 -20.40 8.33
C VAL A 410 1.40 -19.03 7.68
N VAL A 411 0.28 -18.35 7.91
CA VAL A 411 0.07 -16.96 7.51
C VAL A 411 0.17 -16.09 8.75
N ALA A 412 1.16 -15.21 8.76
CA ALA A 412 1.36 -14.20 9.80
C ALA A 412 0.91 -12.82 9.31
N ALA A 413 0.52 -11.95 10.23
CA ALA A 413 0.23 -10.55 9.93
C ALA A 413 0.79 -9.62 10.99
N ARG A 414 1.32 -8.47 10.56
CA ARG A 414 1.67 -7.36 11.44
C ARG A 414 0.42 -6.67 11.94
N SER A 415 0.37 -6.31 13.22
CA SER A 415 -0.76 -5.54 13.76
C SER A 415 -0.97 -4.24 12.98
N GLY A 416 -2.24 -3.91 12.74
CA GLY A 416 -2.65 -2.70 12.03
C GLY A 416 -2.60 -2.78 10.50
N VAL A 417 -2.26 -3.93 9.90
CA VAL A 417 -2.50 -4.13 8.46
C VAL A 417 -3.99 -4.19 8.17
N VAL A 418 -4.35 -3.71 6.98
CA VAL A 418 -5.69 -3.80 6.40
C VAL A 418 -5.66 -4.72 5.20
N LEU A 419 -6.62 -5.63 5.15
CA LEU A 419 -6.77 -6.60 4.08
C LEU A 419 -8.07 -6.31 3.32
N ASN A 420 -8.00 -6.24 1.99
CA ASN A 420 -9.16 -6.11 1.11
C ASN A 420 -9.30 -7.40 0.27
N PRO A 421 -9.90 -8.48 0.81
CA PRO A 421 -9.92 -9.82 0.20
C PRO A 421 -10.96 -9.96 -0.93
N HIS A 422 -10.99 -9.01 -1.87
CA HIS A 422 -11.99 -8.99 -2.95
C HIS A 422 -11.45 -8.40 -4.25
N TYR A 423 -12.10 -8.77 -5.35
CA TYR A 423 -11.73 -8.39 -6.72
C TYR A 423 -12.84 -7.62 -7.45
N ALA A 424 -14.09 -7.75 -6.99
CA ALA A 424 -15.27 -7.31 -7.74
C ALA A 424 -15.30 -5.79 -8.01
N THR A 425 -14.71 -4.98 -7.13
CA THR A 425 -14.56 -3.53 -7.32
C THR A 425 -13.67 -3.16 -8.51
N MET A 426 -12.79 -4.08 -8.95
CA MET A 426 -11.99 -3.94 -10.17
C MET A 426 -12.59 -4.72 -11.35
N GLY A 427 -13.73 -5.38 -11.19
CA GLY A 427 -14.36 -6.16 -12.27
C GLY A 427 -13.66 -7.48 -12.57
N LEU A 428 -13.01 -8.09 -11.59
CA LEU A 428 -12.31 -9.37 -11.74
C LEU A 428 -12.86 -10.43 -10.78
N TYR A 429 -12.61 -11.69 -11.11
CA TYR A 429 -12.92 -12.86 -10.28
C TYR A 429 -11.76 -13.27 -9.34
N GLY A 430 -10.51 -13.14 -9.80
CA GLY A 430 -9.30 -13.61 -9.10
C GLY A 430 -8.91 -15.05 -9.44
N SER A 431 -7.62 -15.39 -9.38
CA SER A 431 -7.14 -16.74 -9.74
C SER A 431 -5.94 -17.27 -8.91
N GLU A 432 -5.69 -16.68 -7.75
CA GLU A 432 -4.55 -17.01 -6.87
C GLU A 432 -4.77 -18.33 -6.10
N LEU A 433 -5.38 -19.33 -6.73
CA LEU A 433 -5.80 -20.61 -6.14
C LEU A 433 -6.80 -20.42 -4.99
N HIS A 434 -7.50 -19.28 -4.99
CA HIS A 434 -8.30 -18.82 -3.86
C HIS A 434 -9.53 -19.70 -3.61
N THR A 435 -10.08 -20.34 -4.64
CA THR A 435 -11.18 -21.30 -4.49
C THR A 435 -10.74 -22.61 -3.83
N PHE A 436 -9.43 -22.89 -3.83
CA PHE A 436 -8.84 -23.97 -3.04
C PHE A 436 -8.49 -23.51 -1.61
N THR A 437 -7.75 -22.40 -1.47
CA THR A 437 -7.12 -21.97 -0.21
C THR A 437 -8.08 -21.25 0.73
N LEU A 438 -8.85 -20.27 0.24
CA LEU A 438 -9.67 -19.40 1.09
C LEU A 438 -10.78 -20.17 1.83
N PRO A 439 -11.63 -21.00 1.18
CA PRO A 439 -12.64 -21.78 1.89
C PRO A 439 -12.08 -22.75 2.92
N ARG A 440 -10.85 -23.26 2.72
CA ARG A 440 -10.19 -24.16 3.68
C ARG A 440 -9.68 -23.43 4.92
N ARG A 441 -9.41 -22.13 4.83
CA ARG A 441 -8.99 -21.29 5.96
C ARG A 441 -10.18 -20.76 6.76
N VAL A 442 -11.17 -20.18 6.08
CA VAL A 442 -12.23 -19.41 6.75
C VAL A 442 -13.62 -20.06 6.67
N GLY A 443 -13.74 -21.19 5.97
CA GLY A 443 -15.02 -21.81 5.62
C GLY A 443 -15.71 -21.16 4.42
N ALA A 444 -16.55 -21.94 3.72
CA ALA A 444 -17.17 -21.51 2.45
C ALA A 444 -18.15 -20.33 2.57
N ALA A 445 -18.81 -20.16 3.72
CA ALA A 445 -19.71 -19.03 3.95
C ALA A 445 -18.93 -17.73 4.12
N THR A 446 -17.89 -17.73 4.96
CA THR A 446 -17.02 -16.57 5.18
C THR A 446 -16.25 -16.21 3.92
N ALA A 447 -15.74 -17.21 3.18
CA ALA A 447 -15.05 -16.99 1.91
C ALA A 447 -15.93 -16.19 0.93
N ARG A 448 -17.18 -16.62 0.74
CA ARG A 448 -18.16 -15.90 -0.10
C ARG A 448 -18.41 -14.48 0.40
N ARG A 449 -18.65 -14.31 1.70
CA ARG A 449 -18.86 -12.98 2.32
C ARG A 449 -17.70 -12.03 2.04
N LEU A 450 -16.47 -12.45 2.32
CA LEU A 450 -15.27 -11.65 2.12
C LEU A 450 -15.13 -11.18 0.66
N THR A 451 -15.39 -12.08 -0.30
CA THR A 451 -15.25 -11.76 -1.73
C THR A 451 -16.43 -10.96 -2.31
N ALA A 452 -17.62 -11.03 -1.70
CA ALA A 452 -18.85 -10.43 -2.22
C ALA A 452 -19.15 -9.05 -1.60
N ASP A 453 -18.95 -8.88 -0.29
CA ASP A 453 -19.29 -7.63 0.41
C ASP A 453 -18.32 -6.49 0.07
N CYS A 454 -17.10 -6.85 -0.36
CA CYS A 454 -16.03 -5.91 -0.71
C CYS A 454 -15.70 -4.91 0.40
N LEU A 455 -15.72 -5.37 1.64
CA LEU A 455 -15.34 -4.58 2.82
C LEU A 455 -13.91 -4.93 3.27
N PRO A 456 -13.14 -3.94 3.75
CA PRO A 456 -11.86 -4.19 4.36
C PRO A 456 -12.02 -4.90 5.71
N ILE A 457 -11.06 -5.75 6.06
CA ILE A 457 -10.95 -6.37 7.38
C ILE A 457 -9.62 -6.03 8.03
N GLY A 458 -9.61 -5.97 9.37
CA GLY A 458 -8.40 -5.74 10.15
C GLY A 458 -7.64 -7.03 10.46
N ALA A 459 -6.36 -6.89 10.83
CA ALA A 459 -5.50 -8.03 11.18
C ALA A 459 -6.05 -8.92 12.32
N ALA A 460 -6.73 -8.33 13.30
CA ALA A 460 -7.34 -9.07 14.41
C ALA A 460 -8.55 -9.89 13.94
N GLU A 461 -9.47 -9.30 13.17
CA GLU A 461 -10.59 -10.02 12.57
C GLU A 461 -10.10 -11.13 11.64
N ALA A 462 -9.08 -10.85 10.82
CA ALA A 462 -8.47 -11.85 9.94
C ALA A 462 -7.95 -13.07 10.72
N ARG A 463 -7.38 -12.86 11.91
CA ARG A 463 -7.01 -13.96 12.81
C ARG A 463 -8.23 -14.69 13.35
N ASP A 464 -9.22 -13.95 13.84
CA ASP A 464 -10.40 -14.53 14.49
C ASP A 464 -11.24 -15.40 13.54
N ILE A 465 -11.26 -15.08 12.24
CA ILE A 465 -11.94 -15.87 11.21
C ILE A 465 -11.07 -16.98 10.59
N GLY A 466 -9.79 -17.11 11.00
CA GLY A 466 -8.86 -18.13 10.49
C GLY A 466 -8.15 -17.79 9.18
N LEU A 467 -8.25 -16.56 8.69
CA LEU A 467 -7.51 -16.11 7.50
C LEU A 467 -6.00 -15.96 7.80
N VAL A 468 -5.68 -15.53 9.02
CA VAL A 468 -4.32 -15.35 9.56
C VAL A 468 -4.13 -16.27 10.77
N ASP A 469 -3.00 -16.98 10.82
CA ASP A 469 -2.68 -17.94 11.88
C ASP A 469 -1.95 -17.29 13.07
N ARG A 470 -1.16 -16.24 12.81
CA ARG A 470 -0.33 -15.58 13.81
C ARG A 470 -0.36 -14.05 13.65
N LEU A 471 -0.67 -13.35 14.73
CA LEU A 471 -0.69 -11.89 14.75
C LEU A 471 0.52 -11.36 15.53
N GLY A 472 1.41 -10.66 14.83
CA GLY A 472 2.60 -10.04 15.39
C GLY A 472 2.39 -8.58 15.77
N PRO A 473 3.32 -7.99 16.53
CA PRO A 473 3.24 -6.60 16.98
C PRO A 473 3.39 -5.61 15.83
N ARG A 474 2.95 -4.36 16.04
CA ARG A 474 3.16 -3.27 15.06
C ARG A 474 4.64 -2.86 15.03
N GLU A 475 5.28 -2.77 16.17
CA GLU A 475 6.71 -2.47 16.29
C GLU A 475 7.51 -3.76 16.47
N ASN A 476 8.79 -3.77 16.09
CA ASN A 476 9.66 -4.94 16.22
C ASN A 476 9.13 -6.22 15.54
N PHE A 477 8.35 -6.06 14.46
CA PHE A 477 7.73 -7.18 13.75
C PHE A 477 8.76 -8.16 13.17
N ASP A 478 9.90 -7.66 12.67
CA ASP A 478 10.96 -8.51 12.13
C ASP A 478 11.52 -9.48 13.18
N ALA A 479 11.90 -8.95 14.36
CA ALA A 479 12.39 -9.78 15.46
C ALA A 479 11.34 -10.81 15.92
N TRP A 480 10.07 -10.39 16.00
CA TRP A 480 8.99 -11.32 16.34
C TRP A 480 8.79 -12.42 15.27
N LEU A 481 8.97 -12.09 13.99
CA LEU A 481 8.87 -13.06 12.90
C LEU A 481 10.05 -14.03 12.92
N ASP A 482 11.26 -13.56 13.27
CA ASP A 482 12.43 -14.40 13.47
C ASP A 482 12.19 -15.41 14.59
N ASP A 483 11.67 -14.97 15.74
CA ASP A 483 11.30 -15.85 16.85
C ASP A 483 10.23 -16.88 16.44
N LEU A 484 9.21 -16.44 15.71
CA LEU A 484 8.16 -17.31 15.20
C LEU A 484 8.72 -18.39 14.26
N THR A 485 9.61 -18.01 13.34
CA THR A 485 10.16 -18.94 12.35
C THR A 485 11.19 -19.89 12.97
N ALA A 486 11.90 -19.45 14.00
CA ALA A 486 12.73 -20.32 14.83
C ALA A 486 11.90 -21.43 15.49
N GLU A 487 10.71 -21.12 16.02
CA GLU A 487 9.78 -22.10 16.59
C GLU A 487 9.39 -23.19 15.57
N TYR A 488 9.13 -22.82 14.31
CA TYR A 488 8.81 -23.77 13.23
C TYR A 488 10.02 -24.51 12.67
N SER A 489 11.24 -24.09 13.00
CA SER A 489 12.48 -24.76 12.60
C SER A 489 12.91 -25.89 13.54
N ASP A 490 12.24 -26.05 14.70
CA ASP A 490 12.43 -27.19 15.60
C ASP A 490 12.21 -28.51 14.86
N ASP A 491 13.12 -29.46 15.05
CA ASP A 491 13.19 -30.70 14.26
C ASP A 491 11.89 -31.52 14.34
N ARG A 492 11.43 -31.76 15.57
CA ARG A 492 10.25 -32.62 15.80
C ARG A 492 8.99 -31.96 15.27
N ARG A 493 8.83 -30.67 15.53
CA ARG A 493 7.68 -29.90 15.04
C ARG A 493 7.70 -29.82 13.52
N TRP A 494 8.85 -29.53 12.93
CA TRP A 494 9.03 -29.41 11.49
C TRP A 494 8.63 -30.72 10.78
N THR A 495 9.19 -31.85 11.21
CA THR A 495 8.87 -33.17 10.61
C THR A 495 7.37 -33.46 10.69
N ALA A 496 6.77 -33.29 11.87
CA ALA A 496 5.35 -33.59 12.08
C ALA A 496 4.43 -32.73 11.19
N LEU A 497 4.72 -31.42 11.08
CA LEU A 497 3.92 -30.51 10.25
C LEU A 497 4.12 -30.76 8.76
N LEU A 498 5.34 -31.08 8.33
CA LEU A 498 5.63 -31.34 6.91
C LEU A 498 4.97 -32.64 6.43
N ASP A 499 5.00 -33.69 7.24
CA ASP A 499 4.31 -34.95 6.94
C ASP A 499 2.79 -34.76 6.91
N ALA A 500 2.25 -33.98 7.86
CA ALA A 500 0.83 -33.63 7.87
C ALA A 500 0.43 -32.79 6.62
N LYS A 501 1.29 -31.85 6.19
CA LYS A 501 1.10 -31.09 4.94
C LYS A 501 1.01 -32.02 3.73
N ARG A 502 2.00 -32.91 3.57
CA ARG A 502 2.05 -33.87 2.45
C ARG A 502 0.79 -34.75 2.41
N ALA A 503 0.40 -35.32 3.55
CA ALA A 503 -0.81 -36.14 3.64
C ALA A 503 -2.09 -35.36 3.30
N ARG A 504 -2.22 -34.13 3.84
CA ARG A 504 -3.38 -33.25 3.58
C ARG A 504 -3.49 -32.86 2.11
N LEU A 505 -2.38 -32.47 1.47
CA LEU A 505 -2.38 -32.08 0.06
C LEU A 505 -2.64 -33.29 -0.85
N ALA A 506 -2.04 -34.44 -0.56
CA ALA A 506 -2.30 -35.68 -1.31
C ALA A 506 -3.79 -36.06 -1.26
N ALA A 507 -4.41 -36.02 -0.08
CA ALA A 507 -5.84 -36.30 0.06
C ALA A 507 -6.71 -35.28 -0.69
N ALA A 508 -6.41 -33.98 -0.58
CA ALA A 508 -7.18 -32.94 -1.25
C ALA A 508 -7.07 -33.03 -2.78
N PHE A 509 -5.88 -33.32 -3.31
CA PHE A 509 -5.66 -33.42 -4.75
C PHE A 509 -6.17 -34.73 -5.35
N ALA A 510 -6.36 -35.77 -4.54
CA ALA A 510 -7.07 -36.98 -4.96
C ALA A 510 -8.57 -36.73 -5.19
N GLU A 511 -9.19 -35.83 -4.41
CA GLU A 511 -10.59 -35.43 -4.59
C GLU A 511 -10.76 -34.50 -5.81
N LYS A 512 -9.93 -33.46 -5.88
CA LYS A 512 -9.90 -32.54 -7.01
C LYS A 512 -8.47 -32.02 -7.22
N PRO A 513 -7.81 -32.32 -8.35
CA PRO A 513 -6.46 -31.84 -8.63
C PRO A 513 -6.39 -30.30 -8.56
N LEU A 514 -5.25 -29.77 -8.09
CA LEU A 514 -5.04 -28.32 -7.99
C LEU A 514 -5.29 -27.61 -9.33
N ASP A 515 -4.84 -28.20 -10.43
CA ASP A 515 -5.00 -27.66 -11.78
C ASP A 515 -6.48 -27.50 -12.18
N ALA A 516 -7.39 -28.29 -11.62
CA ALA A 516 -8.82 -28.15 -11.86
C ALA A 516 -9.45 -26.97 -11.09
N TYR A 517 -8.83 -26.53 -9.98
CA TYR A 517 -9.20 -25.27 -9.34
C TYR A 517 -8.67 -24.09 -10.15
N GLU A 518 -7.39 -24.14 -10.52
CA GLU A 518 -6.74 -23.08 -11.30
C GLU A 518 -7.42 -22.88 -12.66
N LEU A 519 -7.71 -23.95 -13.39
CA LEU A 519 -8.39 -23.86 -14.69
C LEU A 519 -9.79 -23.23 -14.58
N ALA A 520 -10.54 -23.53 -13.51
CA ALA A 520 -11.85 -22.95 -13.29
C ALA A 520 -11.76 -21.44 -12.98
N GLU A 521 -10.82 -21.04 -12.12
CA GLU A 521 -10.55 -19.64 -11.81
C GLU A 521 -10.07 -18.85 -13.04
N LEU A 522 -9.16 -19.45 -13.83
CA LEU A 522 -8.68 -18.87 -15.08
C LEU A 522 -9.78 -18.78 -16.14
N GLY A 523 -10.75 -19.71 -16.16
CA GLY A 523 -11.94 -19.62 -17.01
C GLY A 523 -12.77 -18.37 -16.70
N GLU A 524 -13.05 -18.12 -15.42
CA GLU A 524 -13.75 -16.91 -14.96
C GLU A 524 -12.96 -15.63 -15.27
N MET A 525 -11.64 -15.65 -15.03
CA MET A 525 -10.75 -14.55 -15.35
C MET A 525 -10.67 -14.27 -16.85
N ALA A 526 -10.71 -15.31 -17.70
CA ALA A 526 -10.71 -15.13 -19.15
C ALA A 526 -11.97 -14.38 -19.61
N THR A 527 -13.13 -14.75 -19.08
CA THR A 527 -14.38 -14.02 -19.35
C THR A 527 -14.36 -12.59 -18.82
N ASP A 528 -13.77 -12.34 -17.65
CA ASP A 528 -13.66 -10.97 -17.12
C ASP A 528 -12.65 -10.11 -17.91
N ILE A 529 -11.57 -10.70 -18.46
CA ILE A 529 -10.49 -9.97 -19.15
C ILE A 529 -10.76 -9.80 -20.64
N PHE A 530 -11.23 -10.84 -21.34
CA PHE A 530 -11.37 -10.86 -22.79
C PHE A 530 -12.80 -10.54 -23.25
N ASP A 531 -13.81 -11.02 -22.51
CA ASP A 531 -15.22 -10.70 -22.80
C ASP A 531 -15.69 -9.45 -22.03
N ASP A 532 -14.82 -8.88 -21.18
CA ASP A 532 -15.06 -7.70 -20.34
C ASP A 532 -16.36 -7.77 -19.51
N ARG A 533 -16.75 -8.98 -19.06
CA ARG A 533 -18.04 -9.28 -18.40
C ARG A 533 -18.40 -8.34 -17.25
N ARG A 534 -17.40 -7.79 -16.55
CA ARG A 534 -17.56 -6.93 -15.37
C ARG A 534 -16.86 -5.58 -15.50
N ASP A 535 -16.68 -5.10 -16.74
CA ASP A 535 -16.10 -3.80 -17.08
C ASP A 535 -14.67 -3.60 -16.53
N PHE A 536 -13.85 -4.66 -16.53
CA PHE A 536 -12.46 -4.59 -16.08
C PHE A 536 -11.69 -3.53 -16.86
N ALA A 537 -11.87 -3.45 -18.18
CA ALA A 537 -11.15 -2.49 -19.01
C ALA A 537 -11.48 -1.03 -18.64
N ALA A 538 -12.75 -0.72 -18.41
CA ALA A 538 -13.17 0.62 -18.00
C ALA A 538 -12.71 0.96 -16.57
N LYS A 539 -12.94 0.05 -15.61
CA LYS A 539 -12.52 0.22 -14.21
C LYS A 539 -11.02 0.40 -14.06
N ARG A 540 -10.23 -0.33 -14.85
CA ARG A 540 -8.76 -0.19 -14.90
C ARG A 540 -8.37 1.21 -15.37
N ARG A 541 -8.94 1.71 -16.49
CA ARG A 541 -8.65 3.07 -16.98
C ARG A 541 -9.01 4.14 -15.97
N ASP A 542 -10.21 4.06 -15.39
CA ASP A 542 -10.68 5.02 -14.38
C ASP A 542 -9.76 5.06 -13.15
N PHE A 543 -9.27 3.89 -12.73
CA PHE A 543 -8.30 3.77 -11.64
C PHE A 543 -6.97 4.44 -11.99
N MET A 544 -6.48 4.27 -13.21
CA MET A 544 -5.19 4.83 -13.67
C MET A 544 -5.25 6.33 -13.94
N ASP A 545 -6.37 6.84 -14.47
CA ASP A 545 -6.55 8.25 -14.83
C ASP A 545 -6.76 9.16 -13.62
N LYS A 546 -7.03 8.61 -12.43
CA LYS A 546 -7.21 9.33 -11.16
C LYS A 546 -8.19 10.51 -11.23
N HIS A 547 -9.16 10.48 -12.16
CA HIS A 547 -10.35 11.33 -12.15
C HIS A 547 -11.56 10.65 -11.47
N GLY A 548 -11.42 9.39 -11.05
CA GLY A 548 -12.54 8.50 -10.70
C GLY A 548 -12.76 8.16 -9.23
N SER A 549 -12.23 8.88 -8.23
CA SER A 549 -12.78 8.76 -6.86
C SER A 549 -14.05 9.61 -6.73
N LYS A 550 -15.06 9.32 -7.56
CA LYS A 550 -16.42 9.80 -7.38
C LYS A 550 -17.32 8.58 -7.26
N LYS A 551 -17.72 8.31 -6.00
CA LYS A 551 -18.79 7.40 -5.58
C LYS A 551 -18.51 5.91 -5.80
N VAL A 552 -18.20 5.18 -4.73
CA VAL A 552 -18.90 3.95 -4.30
C VAL A 552 -18.57 3.73 -2.82
N LEU A 553 -19.62 3.64 -2.01
CA LEU A 553 -19.78 2.95 -0.70
C LEU A 553 -20.78 3.77 0.14
N THR A 554 -22.04 3.77 -0.28
CA THR A 554 -23.16 3.84 0.67
C THR A 554 -23.49 2.41 1.05
N ALA A 555 -22.95 1.93 2.17
CA ALA A 555 -23.51 0.74 2.80
C ALA A 555 -24.90 1.14 3.33
N GLN A 556 -25.95 0.75 2.62
CA GLN A 556 -27.32 0.74 3.12
C GLN A 556 -27.59 -0.62 3.73
N SER A 557 -27.56 -0.70 5.07
CA SER A 557 -28.62 -1.27 5.93
C SER A 557 -28.14 -1.29 7.36
#